data_AF-A0A024FH21-F1
#
_entry.id   AF-A0A024FH21-F1
#
_cell.length_a   1.000
_cell.length_b   1.000
_cell.length_c   1.000
_cell.angle_alpha   90.00
_cell.angle_beta   90.00
_cell.angle_gamma   90.00
#
_symmetry.space_group_name_H-M   'P 1'
#
loop_
_entity.id
_entity.type
_entity.pdbx_description
1 polymer ?
#
loop_
_entity_poly.entity_id
_entity_poly.type
_entity_poly.pdbx_seq_one_letter_code
_entity_poly.pdbx_strand_id
1 'polypeptide(L)'
;MIGYDGDAPGTAGDNDFDIDVRNIANSVSIKDDLITILNTYSFDLNPIVVNPGTAASDHSRFWNQGYSAVLVGESWETNDQTPDYHTSGDQKEDIDFQYMTEITKLITVYLATAAGFDPTLSNAELSNSEVIIFPNPVSSVLNVSNNSLQDLKISIYDITGKLIKSKESNSQNIELDVRQNRTGVYFVNVASETKSSTYKIVKE
;
A
#
# COMPACT_ATOMS: atom_id res chain seq x y z
N MET A 1 -22.23 -7.10 2.83
CA MET A 1 -21.14 -7.40 3.76
C MET A 1 -19.87 -7.52 2.92
N ILE A 2 -18.69 -7.73 3.52
CA ILE A 2 -17.39 -7.81 2.80
C ILE A 2 -16.53 -8.98 3.31
N GLY A 3 -17.13 -9.87 4.10
CA GLY A 3 -16.39 -10.79 4.96
C GLY A 3 -16.59 -12.25 4.59
N TYR A 4 -17.55 -12.55 3.74
CA TYR A 4 -17.84 -13.90 3.27
C TYR A 4 -17.45 -14.03 1.80
N ASP A 5 -16.88 -15.18 1.47
CA ASP A 5 -16.56 -15.64 0.12
C ASP A 5 -16.95 -17.12 0.20
N GLY A 6 -17.89 -17.61 -0.61
CA GLY A 6 -18.63 -18.86 -0.33
C GLY A 6 -17.82 -20.14 -0.34
N ASP A 7 -16.52 -20.00 -0.53
CA ASP A 7 -15.51 -21.00 -0.28
C ASP A 7 -15.16 -21.16 1.21
N ALA A 8 -14.57 -22.31 1.56
CA ALA A 8 -14.21 -22.56 2.95
C ALA A 8 -13.02 -21.67 3.37
N PRO A 9 -13.00 -21.12 4.60
CA PRO A 9 -11.94 -20.23 5.04
C PRO A 9 -10.53 -20.82 4.83
N GLY A 10 -9.68 -20.11 4.09
CA GLY A 10 -8.30 -20.53 3.78
C GLY A 10 -8.18 -21.63 2.71
N THR A 11 -9.23 -21.88 1.91
CA THR A 11 -9.14 -22.67 0.68
C THR A 11 -8.92 -21.77 -0.54
N ALA A 12 -8.37 -22.32 -1.62
CA ALA A 12 -8.24 -21.58 -2.87
C ALA A 12 -9.64 -21.43 -3.48
N GLY A 13 -10.26 -20.27 -3.25
CA GLY A 13 -11.58 -19.92 -3.74
C GLY A 13 -11.58 -19.10 -5.03
N ASP A 14 -12.76 -18.71 -5.50
CA ASP A 14 -12.89 -17.75 -6.61
C ASP A 14 -12.63 -16.31 -6.18
N ASN A 15 -12.78 -15.99 -4.88
CA ASN A 15 -12.60 -14.66 -4.31
C ASN A 15 -13.46 -13.60 -5.02
N ASP A 16 -14.66 -14.00 -5.43
CA ASP A 16 -15.59 -13.18 -6.17
C ASP A 16 -16.16 -12.06 -5.29
N PHE A 17 -16.24 -10.86 -5.85
CA PHE A 17 -16.86 -9.73 -5.16
C PHE A 17 -17.51 -8.77 -6.14
N ASP A 18 -18.63 -8.16 -5.72
CA ASP A 18 -19.38 -7.25 -6.57
C ASP A 18 -18.87 -5.81 -6.44
N ILE A 19 -18.75 -5.14 -7.58
CA ILE A 19 -18.66 -3.69 -7.72
C ILE A 19 -19.94 -3.20 -8.38
N ASP A 20 -20.93 -2.88 -7.54
CA ASP A 20 -22.20 -2.30 -7.95
C ASP A 20 -22.02 -0.84 -8.35
N VAL A 21 -22.32 -0.54 -9.61
CA VAL A 21 -22.15 0.79 -10.18
C VAL A 21 -23.32 1.18 -11.08
N ARG A 22 -23.57 2.49 -11.18
CA ARG A 22 -24.50 3.09 -12.14
C ARG A 22 -23.85 4.29 -12.82
N ASN A 23 -24.31 4.64 -14.03
CA ASN A 23 -23.83 5.83 -14.74
C ASN A 23 -24.41 7.13 -14.13
N ILE A 24 -23.97 7.45 -12.91
CA ILE A 24 -24.38 8.63 -12.13
C ILE A 24 -23.11 9.37 -11.69
N ALA A 25 -23.01 10.66 -12.03
CA ALA A 25 -21.82 11.47 -11.82
C ALA A 25 -20.54 10.73 -12.26
N ASN A 26 -19.53 10.63 -11.40
CA ASN A 26 -18.27 9.96 -11.70
C ASN A 26 -18.20 8.52 -11.16
N SER A 27 -19.33 7.88 -10.84
CA SER A 27 -19.35 6.53 -10.25
C SER A 27 -18.66 5.48 -11.13
N VAL A 28 -18.81 5.57 -12.46
CA VAL A 28 -18.12 4.68 -13.39
C VAL A 28 -16.60 4.85 -13.33
N SER A 29 -16.13 6.10 -13.17
CA SER A 29 -14.70 6.39 -12.98
C SER A 29 -14.16 5.77 -11.69
N ILE A 30 -14.91 5.85 -10.57
CA ILE A 30 -14.51 5.21 -9.31
C ILE A 30 -14.32 3.70 -9.50
N LYS A 31 -15.25 3.05 -10.21
CA LYS A 31 -15.13 1.62 -10.55
C LYS A 31 -13.91 1.37 -11.45
N ASP A 32 -13.66 2.20 -12.47
CA ASP A 32 -12.49 2.05 -13.34
C ASP A 32 -11.16 2.21 -12.58
N ASP A 33 -11.12 3.11 -11.59
CA ASP A 33 -9.96 3.28 -10.70
C ASP A 33 -9.71 2.01 -9.87
N LEU A 34 -10.77 1.42 -9.29
CA LEU A 34 -10.68 0.15 -8.55
C LEU A 34 -10.16 -0.99 -9.43
N ILE A 35 -10.66 -1.12 -10.66
CA ILE A 35 -10.18 -2.12 -11.62
C ILE A 35 -8.72 -1.86 -12.00
N THR A 36 -8.31 -0.60 -12.14
CA THR A 36 -6.91 -0.25 -12.42
C THR A 36 -6.00 -0.67 -11.27
N ILE A 37 -6.41 -0.45 -10.02
CA ILE A 37 -5.66 -0.88 -8.83
C ILE A 37 -5.51 -2.40 -8.79
N LEU A 38 -6.60 -3.14 -9.04
CA LEU A 38 -6.58 -4.60 -9.11
C LEU A 38 -5.62 -5.14 -10.18
N ASN A 39 -5.50 -4.45 -11.32
CA ASN A 39 -4.55 -4.82 -12.38
C ASN A 39 -3.11 -4.36 -12.11
N THR A 40 -2.92 -3.43 -11.17
CA THR A 40 -1.60 -2.83 -10.88
C THR A 40 -0.86 -3.59 -9.78
N TYR A 41 -1.56 -4.02 -8.74
CA TYR A 41 -0.99 -4.78 -7.62
C TYR A 41 -1.49 -6.21 -7.62
N SER A 42 -0.81 -7.08 -6.89
CA SER A 42 -1.26 -8.44 -6.67
C SER A 42 -2.32 -8.47 -5.57
N PHE A 43 -3.53 -8.88 -5.94
CA PHE A 43 -4.63 -9.20 -5.04
C PHE A 43 -5.09 -10.63 -5.29
N ASP A 44 -5.63 -11.25 -4.25
CA ASP A 44 -6.37 -12.52 -4.35
C ASP A 44 -7.87 -12.19 -4.36
N LEU A 45 -8.33 -11.52 -5.42
CA LEU A 45 -9.69 -11.04 -5.59
C LEU A 45 -10.10 -11.09 -7.06
N ASN A 46 -11.35 -11.44 -7.32
CA ASN A 46 -11.92 -11.46 -8.66
C ASN A 46 -13.14 -10.50 -8.76
N PRO A 47 -13.01 -9.32 -9.40
CA PRO A 47 -14.07 -8.33 -9.42
C PRO A 47 -15.19 -8.69 -10.42
N ILE A 48 -16.43 -8.60 -9.97
CA ILE A 48 -17.64 -8.68 -10.78
C ILE A 48 -18.27 -7.29 -10.86
N VAL A 49 -18.29 -6.70 -12.05
CA VAL A 49 -18.90 -5.37 -12.24
C VAL A 49 -20.39 -5.52 -12.53
N VAL A 50 -21.23 -5.09 -11.58
CA VAL A 50 -22.68 -5.12 -11.73
C VAL A 50 -23.17 -3.73 -12.16
N ASN A 51 -23.70 -3.61 -13.38
CA ASN A 51 -24.19 -2.35 -13.94
C ASN A 51 -25.45 -2.55 -14.80
N PRO A 52 -26.64 -2.09 -14.37
CA PRO A 52 -26.86 -1.25 -13.18
C PRO A 52 -26.79 -2.06 -11.88
N GLY A 53 -25.94 -1.62 -10.95
CA GLY A 53 -25.80 -2.23 -9.63
C GLY A 53 -27.04 -2.06 -8.74
N THR A 54 -27.12 -2.88 -7.70
CA THR A 54 -28.19 -2.85 -6.70
C THR A 54 -28.31 -1.50 -6.00
N ALA A 55 -29.53 -1.11 -5.64
CA ALA A 55 -29.79 0.06 -4.81
C ALA A 55 -30.06 -0.32 -3.34
N ALA A 56 -29.82 -1.58 -2.96
CA ALA A 56 -30.19 -2.15 -1.67
C ALA A 56 -29.19 -1.86 -0.53
N SER A 57 -28.43 -0.75 -0.61
CA SER A 57 -27.52 -0.32 0.45
C SER A 57 -27.37 1.22 0.46
N ASP A 58 -26.54 1.74 1.35
CA ASP A 58 -26.43 3.17 1.68
C ASP A 58 -25.94 4.04 0.50
N HIS A 59 -25.11 3.49 -0.38
CA HIS A 59 -24.61 4.16 -1.58
C HIS A 59 -25.75 4.67 -2.49
N SER A 60 -26.90 4.00 -2.47
CA SER A 60 -28.09 4.42 -3.22
C SER A 60 -28.57 5.83 -2.87
N ARG A 61 -28.36 6.30 -1.63
CA ARG A 61 -28.72 7.66 -1.21
C ARG A 61 -27.85 8.72 -1.87
N PHE A 62 -26.58 8.40 -2.14
CA PHE A 62 -25.68 9.27 -2.90
C PHE A 62 -26.14 9.34 -4.36
N TRP A 63 -26.43 8.20 -4.97
CA TRP A 63 -26.98 8.15 -6.34
C TRP A 63 -28.27 8.95 -6.49
N ASN A 64 -29.19 8.85 -5.53
CA ASN A 64 -30.45 9.61 -5.53
C ASN A 64 -30.25 11.13 -5.46
N GLN A 65 -29.09 11.60 -5.00
CA GLN A 65 -28.71 13.00 -4.97
C GLN A 65 -27.77 13.40 -6.12
N GLY A 66 -27.51 12.49 -7.07
CA GLY A 66 -26.60 12.73 -8.19
C GLY A 66 -25.12 12.75 -7.79
N TYR A 67 -24.76 12.19 -6.64
CA TYR A 67 -23.36 12.06 -6.23
C TYR A 67 -22.75 10.74 -6.71
N SER A 68 -21.43 10.75 -6.90
CA SER A 68 -20.65 9.57 -7.24
C SER A 68 -20.64 8.59 -6.06
N ALA A 69 -20.88 7.31 -6.32
CA ALA A 69 -20.73 6.24 -5.36
C ALA A 69 -20.63 4.88 -6.06
N VAL A 70 -20.00 3.92 -5.41
CA VAL A 70 -20.04 2.49 -5.74
C VAL A 70 -20.37 1.72 -4.48
N LEU A 71 -20.89 0.50 -4.61
CA LEU A 71 -20.91 -0.47 -3.53
C LEU A 71 -19.93 -1.58 -3.87
N VAL A 72 -19.04 -1.87 -2.92
CA VAL A 72 -18.14 -3.03 -2.95
C VAL A 72 -18.63 -3.98 -1.86
N GLY A 73 -18.89 -5.24 -2.23
CA GLY A 73 -19.42 -6.23 -1.30
C GLY A 73 -19.27 -7.65 -1.81
N GLU A 74 -19.69 -8.60 -0.98
CA GLU A 74 -19.83 -10.02 -1.33
C GLU A 74 -20.59 -10.19 -2.66
N SER A 75 -20.32 -11.26 -3.39
CA SER A 75 -20.94 -11.44 -4.70
C SER A 75 -22.38 -11.94 -4.62
N TRP A 76 -23.32 -11.01 -4.74
CA TRP A 76 -24.75 -11.31 -4.87
C TRP A 76 -25.11 -11.68 -6.30
N GLU A 77 -24.39 -11.15 -7.30
CA GLU A 77 -24.61 -11.44 -8.72
C GLU A 77 -24.41 -12.93 -9.04
N THR A 78 -23.44 -13.60 -8.39
CA THR A 78 -23.17 -15.04 -8.57
C THR A 78 -23.87 -15.94 -7.56
N ASN A 79 -24.61 -15.38 -6.60
CA ASN A 79 -25.20 -16.07 -5.45
C ASN A 79 -24.16 -16.65 -4.47
N ASP A 80 -23.05 -15.95 -4.29
CA ASP A 80 -21.94 -16.35 -3.41
C ASP A 80 -21.91 -15.56 -2.07
N GLN A 81 -22.95 -14.80 -1.77
CA GLN A 81 -23.08 -14.15 -0.47
C GLN A 81 -23.26 -15.15 0.69
N THR A 82 -23.08 -14.68 1.93
CA THR A 82 -23.34 -15.50 3.13
C THR A 82 -24.74 -16.12 3.13
N PRO A 83 -24.86 -17.44 3.40
CA PRO A 83 -26.16 -18.13 3.46
C PRO A 83 -26.99 -17.71 4.67
N ASP A 84 -26.35 -17.13 5.69
CA ASP A 84 -26.98 -16.78 6.96
C ASP A 84 -27.40 -15.30 7.04
N TYR A 85 -27.36 -14.57 5.92
CA TYR A 85 -27.77 -13.18 5.80
C TYR A 85 -29.08 -12.86 6.55
N HIS A 86 -29.03 -11.88 7.45
CA HIS A 86 -30.18 -11.47 8.29
C HIS A 86 -30.77 -12.57 9.18
N THR A 87 -29.98 -13.57 9.55
CA THR A 87 -30.36 -14.59 10.54
C THR A 87 -29.49 -14.47 11.79
N SER A 88 -29.82 -15.23 12.84
CA SER A 88 -28.91 -15.39 13.98
C SER A 88 -27.72 -16.31 13.69
N GLY A 89 -27.69 -16.93 12.51
CA GLY A 89 -26.60 -17.75 12.02
C GLY A 89 -25.38 -16.93 11.62
N ASP A 90 -25.60 -15.69 11.16
CA ASP A 90 -24.56 -14.74 10.71
C ASP A 90 -23.62 -14.42 11.87
N GLN A 91 -22.54 -15.19 11.94
CA GLN A 91 -21.61 -15.22 13.06
C GLN A 91 -20.18 -15.05 12.55
N LYS A 92 -19.26 -14.78 13.47
CA LYS A 92 -17.84 -14.55 13.14
C LYS A 92 -17.19 -15.74 12.43
N GLU A 93 -17.74 -16.93 12.60
CA GLU A 93 -17.29 -18.16 11.95
C GLU A 93 -17.52 -18.14 10.43
N ASP A 94 -18.47 -17.33 9.94
CA ASP A 94 -18.72 -17.15 8.51
C ASP A 94 -17.71 -16.19 7.87
N ILE A 95 -16.92 -15.47 8.67
CA ILE A 95 -15.98 -14.48 8.15
C ILE A 95 -14.68 -15.15 7.68
N ASP A 96 -14.41 -15.07 6.38
CA ASP A 96 -13.07 -15.25 5.82
C ASP A 96 -12.25 -13.97 6.04
N PHE A 97 -11.37 -14.02 7.03
CA PHE A 97 -10.50 -12.90 7.37
C PHE A 97 -9.44 -12.60 6.30
N GLN A 98 -9.03 -13.57 5.49
CA GLN A 98 -8.06 -13.36 4.41
C GLN A 98 -8.74 -12.58 3.27
N TYR A 99 -9.90 -13.03 2.80
CA TYR A 99 -10.70 -12.33 1.79
C TYR A 99 -11.05 -10.90 2.24
N MET A 100 -11.56 -10.74 3.47
CA MET A 100 -11.86 -9.41 4.03
C MET A 100 -10.62 -8.51 4.09
N THR A 101 -9.45 -9.09 4.36
CA THR A 101 -8.17 -8.36 4.35
C THR A 101 -7.81 -7.87 2.94
N GLU A 102 -8.02 -8.68 1.91
CA GLU A 102 -7.78 -8.29 0.52
C GLU A 102 -8.72 -7.16 0.08
N ILE A 103 -10.03 -7.26 0.37
CA ILE A 103 -10.99 -6.15 0.12
C ILE A 103 -10.55 -4.88 0.86
N THR A 104 -10.13 -5.01 2.12
CA THR A 104 -9.67 -3.87 2.92
C THR A 104 -8.41 -3.22 2.32
N LYS A 105 -7.45 -4.03 1.84
CA LYS A 105 -6.25 -3.53 1.14
C LYS A 105 -6.65 -2.77 -0.12
N LEU A 106 -7.54 -3.31 -0.94
CA LEU A 106 -8.01 -2.68 -2.18
C LEU A 106 -8.58 -1.28 -1.91
N ILE A 107 -9.52 -1.19 -0.96
CA ILE A 107 -10.14 0.10 -0.59
C ILE A 107 -9.11 1.07 -0.01
N THR A 108 -8.15 0.58 0.78
CA THR A 108 -7.07 1.40 1.33
C THR A 108 -6.19 2.00 0.22
N VAL A 109 -5.80 1.19 -0.77
CA VAL A 109 -5.01 1.65 -1.92
C VAL A 109 -5.80 2.65 -2.76
N TYR A 110 -7.10 2.43 -2.95
CA TYR A 110 -7.97 3.39 -3.64
C TYR A 110 -8.01 4.74 -2.94
N LEU A 111 -8.26 4.75 -1.63
CA LEU A 111 -8.30 5.99 -0.85
C LEU A 111 -6.96 6.73 -0.87
N ALA A 112 -5.84 6.00 -0.79
CA ALA A 112 -4.50 6.58 -0.89
C ALA A 112 -4.28 7.21 -2.27
N THR A 113 -4.58 6.47 -3.35
CA THR A 113 -4.46 6.93 -4.73
C THR A 113 -5.33 8.16 -5.00
N ALA A 114 -6.59 8.12 -4.56
CA ALA A 114 -7.54 9.23 -4.69
C ALA A 114 -7.09 10.48 -3.89
N ALA A 115 -6.34 10.29 -2.80
CA ALA A 115 -5.71 11.38 -2.04
C ALA A 115 -4.40 11.90 -2.69
N GLY A 116 -4.01 11.38 -3.86
CA GLY A 116 -2.80 11.77 -4.58
C GLY A 116 -1.54 11.04 -4.11
N PHE A 117 -1.67 9.96 -3.34
CA PHE A 117 -0.56 9.08 -3.01
C PHE A 117 -0.39 8.02 -4.10
N ASP A 118 0.59 8.21 -4.98
CA ASP A 118 0.93 7.25 -6.02
C ASP A 118 2.20 6.48 -5.63
N PRO A 119 2.09 5.21 -5.16
CA PRO A 119 3.25 4.44 -4.78
C PRO A 119 4.04 3.93 -6.00
N THR A 120 3.52 4.04 -7.23
CA THR A 120 4.30 3.74 -8.45
C THR A 120 5.34 4.82 -8.77
N LEU A 121 5.18 6.02 -8.20
CA LEU A 121 6.22 7.06 -8.20
C LEU A 121 7.27 6.85 -7.11
N SER A 122 7.11 5.85 -6.22
CA SER A 122 8.14 5.49 -5.27
C SER A 122 9.28 4.78 -5.99
N ASN A 123 10.51 5.24 -5.77
CA ASN A 123 11.69 4.49 -6.16
C ASN A 123 11.69 3.13 -5.47
N ALA A 124 12.16 2.08 -6.16
CA ALA A 124 12.29 0.75 -5.57
C ALA A 124 13.31 0.78 -4.42
N GLU A 125 13.18 -0.09 -3.43
CA GLU A 125 14.14 -0.11 -2.31
C GLU A 125 15.51 -0.65 -2.76
N LEU A 126 16.58 -0.03 -2.25
CA LEU A 126 17.92 -0.60 -2.27
C LEU A 126 17.95 -1.78 -1.29
N SER A 127 18.35 -2.94 -1.79
CA SER A 127 18.49 -4.16 -0.99
C SER A 127 19.76 -4.13 -0.13
N ASN A 128 19.78 -4.94 0.95
CA ASN A 128 20.94 -5.07 1.83
C ASN A 128 22.19 -5.65 1.14
N SER A 129 22.05 -6.29 -0.03
CA SER A 129 23.19 -6.72 -0.83
C SER A 129 23.77 -5.59 -1.69
N GLU A 130 22.97 -4.59 -2.04
CA GLU A 130 23.38 -3.42 -2.83
C GLU A 130 24.06 -2.36 -1.96
N VAL A 131 23.47 -2.05 -0.80
CA VAL A 131 23.98 -1.02 0.11
C VAL A 131 23.98 -1.50 1.56
N ILE A 132 25.12 -1.33 2.23
CA ILE A 132 25.30 -1.66 3.65
C ILE A 132 25.77 -0.41 4.39
N ILE A 133 25.14 -0.07 5.51
CA ILE A 133 25.51 1.08 6.35
C ILE A 133 26.01 0.61 7.71
N PHE A 134 27.21 1.06 8.11
CA PHE A 134 27.84 0.65 9.37
C PHE A 134 28.91 1.66 9.86
N PRO A 135 29.31 1.63 11.14
CA PRO A 135 28.65 0.91 12.23
C PRO A 135 27.35 1.60 12.64
N ASN A 136 26.48 0.86 13.32
CA ASN A 136 25.33 1.40 14.03
C ASN A 136 25.24 0.70 15.40
N PRO A 137 25.46 1.39 16.52
CA PRO A 137 25.70 2.83 16.66
C PRO A 137 27.01 3.33 16.04
N VAL A 138 27.06 4.61 15.66
CA VAL A 138 28.24 5.28 15.10
C VAL A 138 28.77 6.34 16.05
N SER A 139 30.10 6.43 16.20
CA SER A 139 30.74 7.46 17.05
C SER A 139 31.35 8.60 16.23
N SER A 140 31.90 8.30 15.06
CA SER A 140 32.75 9.24 14.33
C SER A 140 32.55 9.22 12.82
N VAL A 141 32.76 8.08 12.18
CA VAL A 141 32.64 7.93 10.73
C VAL A 141 31.59 6.87 10.43
N LEU A 142 30.57 7.26 9.67
CA LEU A 142 29.60 6.34 9.10
C LEU A 142 30.10 5.90 7.73
N ASN A 143 30.14 4.58 7.51
CA ASN A 143 30.52 3.96 6.26
C ASN A 143 29.27 3.49 5.52
N VAL A 144 29.26 3.75 4.22
CA VAL A 144 28.29 3.21 3.27
C VAL A 144 29.05 2.37 2.26
N SER A 145 28.82 1.05 2.27
CA SER A 145 29.34 0.12 1.26
C SER A 145 28.37 0.11 0.09
N ASN A 146 28.84 0.56 -1.06
CA ASN A 146 28.12 0.57 -2.33
C ASN A 146 28.59 -0.62 -3.17
N ASN A 147 27.93 -1.77 -2.99
CA ASN A 147 28.31 -3.00 -3.68
C ASN A 147 27.86 -3.01 -5.14
N SER A 148 26.85 -2.20 -5.50
CA SER A 148 26.36 -2.07 -6.87
C SER A 148 27.16 -1.07 -7.72
N LEU A 149 28.08 -0.30 -7.11
CA LEU A 149 28.89 0.73 -7.76
C LEU A 149 28.08 1.77 -8.56
N GLN A 150 26.82 2.00 -8.17
CA GLN A 150 25.95 3.01 -8.78
C GLN A 150 26.28 4.40 -8.23
N ASP A 151 25.91 5.44 -8.97
CA ASP A 151 25.93 6.81 -8.44
C ASP A 151 24.88 6.94 -7.34
N LEU A 152 25.35 7.16 -6.10
CA LEU A 152 24.50 7.29 -4.92
C LEU A 152 24.52 8.71 -4.39
N LYS A 153 23.34 9.25 -4.09
CA LYS A 153 23.13 10.43 -3.26
C LYS A 153 22.77 10.00 -1.85
N ILE A 154 23.64 10.33 -0.90
CA ILE A 154 23.49 9.97 0.51
C ILE A 154 23.23 11.23 1.31
N SER A 155 22.08 11.29 1.99
CA SER A 155 21.63 12.43 2.78
C SER A 155 21.33 12.00 4.22
N ILE A 156 21.90 12.70 5.20
CA ILE A 156 21.69 12.46 6.64
C ILE A 156 20.76 13.55 7.18
N TYR A 157 19.70 13.14 7.85
CA TYR A 157 18.70 13.99 8.50
C TYR A 157 18.66 13.73 10.00
N ASP A 158 18.38 14.77 10.79
CA ASP A 158 18.04 14.59 12.21
C ASP A 158 16.57 14.17 12.40
N ILE A 159 16.16 13.92 13.65
CA ILE A 159 14.78 13.53 13.98
C ILE A 159 13.71 14.56 13.60
N THR A 160 14.09 15.81 13.34
CA THR A 160 13.16 16.86 12.91
C THR A 160 13.03 16.93 11.39
N GLY A 161 13.77 16.10 10.66
CA GLY A 161 13.83 16.11 9.20
C GLY A 161 14.81 17.15 8.64
N LYS A 162 15.63 17.79 9.48
CA LYS A 162 16.61 18.78 9.01
C LYS A 162 17.79 18.06 8.35
N LEU A 163 18.13 18.44 7.12
CA LEU A 163 19.32 17.96 6.42
C LEU A 163 20.59 18.41 7.15
N ILE A 164 21.41 17.44 7.56
CA ILE A 164 22.66 17.64 8.29
C ILE A 164 23.86 17.56 7.36
N LYS A 165 23.87 16.58 6.45
CA LYS A 165 24.96 16.35 5.50
C LYS A 165 24.43 15.64 4.26
N SER A 166 25.03 15.93 3.11
CA SER A 166 24.77 15.23 1.84
C SER A 166 26.10 14.93 1.16
N LYS A 167 26.18 13.79 0.46
CA LYS A 167 27.34 13.39 -0.36
C LYS A 167 26.86 12.58 -1.55
N GLU A 168 27.41 12.88 -2.72
CA GLU A 168 27.22 12.09 -3.93
C GLU A 168 28.50 11.32 -4.24
N SER A 169 28.40 10.02 -4.52
CA SER A 169 29.55 9.17 -4.81
C SER A 169 29.14 7.84 -5.45
N ASN A 170 30.02 7.31 -6.30
CA ASN A 170 29.96 5.94 -6.84
C ASN A 170 31.08 5.03 -6.33
N SER A 171 31.84 5.49 -5.34
CA SER A 171 32.92 4.69 -4.76
C SER A 171 32.35 3.51 -3.99
N GLN A 172 33.06 2.37 -4.00
CA GLN A 172 32.65 1.17 -3.24
C GLN A 172 32.55 1.44 -1.73
N ASN A 173 33.46 2.23 -1.18
CA ASN A 173 33.47 2.59 0.23
C ASN A 173 33.31 4.11 0.36
N ILE A 174 32.22 4.55 0.98
CA ILE A 174 31.88 5.96 1.13
C ILE A 174 31.85 6.31 2.61
N GLU A 175 32.73 7.22 3.01
CA GLU A 175 32.79 7.70 4.39
C GLU A 175 32.05 9.03 4.57
N LEU A 176 31.32 9.13 5.67
CA LEU A 176 30.60 10.31 6.14
C LEU A 176 31.02 10.61 7.58
N ASP A 177 31.78 11.70 7.75
CA ASP A 177 32.18 12.18 9.06
C ASP A 177 30.99 12.79 9.81
N VAL A 178 30.64 12.18 10.94
CA VAL A 178 29.57 12.60 11.85
C VAL A 178 30.08 12.97 13.24
N ARG A 179 31.41 13.11 13.44
CA ARG A 179 32.03 13.38 14.76
C ARG A 179 31.46 14.60 15.47
N GLN A 180 31.14 15.65 14.70
CA GLN A 180 30.66 16.93 15.23
C GLN A 180 29.14 16.95 15.48
N ASN A 181 28.44 15.86 15.15
CA ASN A 181 27.00 15.75 15.36
C ASN A 181 26.68 15.33 16.80
N ARG A 182 25.57 15.85 17.33
CA ARG A 182 25.10 15.54 18.68
C ARG A 182 24.68 14.08 18.76
N THR A 183 24.70 13.53 19.96
CA THR A 183 24.17 12.18 20.20
C THR A 183 22.67 12.15 19.95
N GLY A 184 22.17 11.06 19.40
CA GLY A 184 20.76 10.92 19.05
C GLY A 184 20.51 10.05 17.83
N VAL A 185 19.25 10.04 17.38
CA VAL A 185 18.80 9.29 16.21
C VAL A 185 18.92 10.14 14.96
N TYR A 186 19.39 9.54 13.87
CA TYR A 186 19.46 10.15 12.55
C TYR A 186 18.90 9.20 11.50
N PHE A 187 18.43 9.76 10.40
CA PHE A 187 17.94 9.02 9.23
C PHE A 187 18.87 9.27 8.06
N VAL A 188 19.39 8.20 7.47
CA VAL A 188 20.29 8.24 6.31
C VAL A 188 19.50 7.77 5.11
N ASN A 189 19.13 8.70 4.25
CA ASN A 189 18.56 8.37 2.96
C ASN A 189 19.69 8.10 1.96
N VAL A 190 19.64 6.96 1.29
CA VAL A 190 20.53 6.60 0.18
C VAL A 190 19.66 6.42 -1.05
N ALA A 191 19.94 7.17 -2.10
CA ALA A 191 19.20 7.12 -3.35
C ALA A 191 20.14 6.94 -4.54
N SER A 192 19.82 6.03 -5.44
CA SER A 192 20.32 6.02 -6.81
C SER A 192 19.30 6.68 -7.75
N GLU A 193 19.51 6.61 -9.05
CA GLU A 193 18.57 7.14 -10.04
C GLU A 193 17.19 6.48 -9.97
N THR A 194 17.14 5.17 -9.68
CA THR A 194 15.91 4.36 -9.73
C THR A 194 15.49 3.77 -8.40
N LYS A 195 16.38 3.80 -7.39
CA LYS A 195 16.15 3.18 -6.09
C LYS A 195 16.41 4.14 -4.94
N SER A 196 15.71 3.97 -3.81
CA SER A 196 16.05 4.68 -2.58
C SER A 196 15.65 3.92 -1.34
N SER A 197 16.47 4.00 -0.30
CA SER A 197 16.20 3.42 1.03
C SER A 197 16.59 4.39 2.13
N THR A 198 15.87 4.34 3.26
CA THR A 198 16.17 5.15 4.44
C THR A 198 16.56 4.26 5.61
N TYR A 199 17.72 4.52 6.19
CA TYR A 199 18.29 3.76 7.30
C TYR A 199 18.28 4.60 8.58
N LYS A 200 17.76 4.03 9.67
CA LYS A 200 17.85 4.65 10.99
C LYS A 200 19.18 4.30 11.63
N ILE A 201 19.93 5.31 12.06
CA ILE A 201 21.19 5.15 12.80
C ILE A 201 21.12 5.82 14.18
N VAL A 202 21.97 5.37 15.10
CA VAL A 202 22.17 5.98 16.42
C VAL A 202 23.59 6.55 16.48
N LYS A 203 23.70 7.85 16.80
CA LYS A 203 24.96 8.55 17.04
C LYS A 203 25.26 8.60 18.54
N GLU A 204 26.45 8.16 18.93
CA GLU A 204 26.99 8.16 20.31
C GLU A 204 28.12 9.16 20.52
#